data_AF-A0A7Y0VW91-F1
#
_entry.id   AF-A0A7Y0VW91-F1
#
_cell.length_a   1.000
_cell.length_b   1.000
_cell.length_c   1.000
_cell.angle_alpha   90.00
_cell.angle_beta   90.00
_cell.angle_gamma   90.00
#
_symmetry.space_group_name_H-M   'P 1'
#
loop_
_entity.id
_entity.type
_entity.pdbx_description
1 polymer ?
#
loop_
_entity_poly.entity_id
_entity_poly.type
_entity_poly.pdbx_seq_one_letter_code
_entity_poly.pdbx_strand_id
1 'polypeptide(L)'
;MFGHYKNRQKHYEIVKQILWQDYKVDNELNPNFISLSDYKSIVDEAVRDEINDEEVALKVVTRYCVNLAANGHIQDAKQLAPRVLFAAEYFLDRGLISKKIWNYVNTGLSSYVLPTKD
;
A
#
# COMPACT_ATOMS: atom_id res chain seq x y z
N MET A 1 27.93 2.78 6.92
CA MET A 1 26.97 2.73 5.79
C MET A 1 26.19 1.41 5.67
N PHE A 2 26.40 0.39 6.52
CA PHE A 2 25.66 -0.88 6.49
C PHE A 2 24.28 -0.87 7.18
N GLY A 3 23.93 0.19 7.92
CA GLY A 3 22.66 0.28 8.65
C GLY A 3 21.44 0.42 7.74
N HIS A 4 21.52 1.26 6.71
CA HIS A 4 20.40 1.51 5.79
C HIS A 4 20.00 0.26 4.99
N TYR A 5 20.98 -0.56 4.60
CA TYR A 5 20.71 -1.79 3.86
C TYR A 5 19.95 -2.82 4.72
N LYS A 6 20.38 -3.01 5.98
CA LYS A 6 19.70 -3.92 6.92
C LYS A 6 18.28 -3.44 7.26
N ASN A 7 18.10 -2.13 7.45
CA ASN A 7 16.78 -1.57 7.72
C ASN A 7 15.84 -1.72 6.52
N ARG A 8 16.34 -1.48 5.30
CA ARG A 8 15.55 -1.67 4.06
C ARG A 8 15.09 -3.11 3.88
N GLN A 9 15.99 -4.09 4.11
CA GLN A 9 15.63 -5.50 4.02
C GLN A 9 14.60 -5.90 5.07
N LYS A 10 14.71 -5.38 6.30
CA LYS A 10 13.71 -5.58 7.34
C LYS A 10 12.33 -5.02 6.92
N HIS A 11 12.27 -3.80 6.42
CA HIS A 11 11.03 -3.20 5.93
C HIS A 11 10.41 -4.05 4.80
N TYR A 12 11.20 -4.54 3.85
CA TYR A 12 10.67 -5.40 2.78
C TYR A 12 9.97 -6.66 3.31
N GLU A 13 10.60 -7.36 4.26
CA GLU A 13 10.05 -8.61 4.80
C GLU A 13 8.80 -8.36 5.64
N ILE A 14 8.80 -7.31 6.48
CA ILE A 14 7.63 -6.97 7.31
C ILE A 14 6.47 -6.52 6.43
N VAL A 15 6.71 -5.63 5.48
CA VAL A 15 5.68 -5.14 4.56
C VAL A 15 5.11 -6.29 3.73
N LYS A 16 5.96 -7.22 3.25
CA LYS A 16 5.52 -8.43 2.55
C LYS A 16 4.57 -9.26 3.42
N GLN A 17 4.91 -9.46 4.69
CA GLN A 17 4.05 -10.21 5.62
C GLN A 17 2.71 -9.51 5.85
N ILE A 18 2.70 -8.19 6.05
CA ILE A 18 1.48 -7.39 6.23
C ILE A 18 0.59 -7.50 4.97
N LEU A 19 1.16 -7.34 3.78
CA LEU A 19 0.42 -7.45 2.50
C LEU A 19 -0.26 -8.81 2.36
N TRP A 20 0.43 -9.88 2.72
CA TRP A 20 -0.12 -11.22 2.64
C TRP A 20 -1.17 -11.50 3.73
N GLN A 21 -0.91 -11.12 4.98
CA GLN A 21 -1.77 -11.43 6.11
C GLN A 21 -3.05 -10.59 6.11
N ASP A 22 -2.92 -9.27 5.95
CA ASP A 22 -4.01 -8.32 6.17
C ASP A 22 -4.79 -8.05 4.88
N TYR A 23 -4.08 -7.94 3.76
CA TYR A 23 -4.67 -7.55 2.48
C TYR A 23 -4.86 -8.73 1.51
N LYS A 24 -4.31 -9.91 1.84
CA LYS A 24 -4.32 -11.11 0.97
C LYS A 24 -3.68 -10.85 -0.40
N VAL A 25 -2.66 -9.98 -0.43
CA VAL A 25 -1.90 -9.66 -1.63
C VAL A 25 -0.56 -10.38 -1.57
N ASP A 26 -0.37 -11.34 -2.46
CA ASP A 26 0.94 -11.95 -2.73
C ASP A 26 1.73 -11.03 -3.67
N ASN A 27 2.98 -10.73 -3.35
CA ASN A 27 3.84 -9.87 -4.17
C ASN A 27 4.76 -10.64 -5.13
N GLU A 28 4.89 -11.96 -4.97
CA GLU A 28 5.80 -12.80 -5.76
C GLU A 28 5.06 -13.63 -6.81
N LEU A 29 3.88 -14.13 -6.48
CA LEU A 29 3.08 -15.00 -7.35
C LEU A 29 1.97 -14.26 -8.10
N ASN A 30 1.79 -12.97 -7.84
CA ASN A 30 0.73 -12.18 -8.45
C ASN A 30 1.26 -11.39 -9.66
N PRO A 31 0.87 -11.77 -10.89
CA PRO A 31 1.34 -11.09 -12.11
C PRO A 31 0.84 -9.65 -12.23
N ASN A 32 -0.22 -9.29 -11.49
CA ASN A 32 -0.79 -7.94 -11.49
C ASN A 32 -0.18 -7.04 -10.42
N PHE A 33 0.73 -7.56 -9.59
CA PHE A 33 1.37 -6.78 -8.54
C PHE A 33 2.14 -5.59 -9.12
N ILE A 34 2.38 -4.57 -8.29
CA ILE A 34 3.18 -3.41 -8.73
C ILE A 34 4.58 -3.86 -9.13
N SER A 35 5.21 -3.09 -10.04
CA SER A 35 6.56 -3.40 -10.50
C SER A 35 7.53 -3.48 -9.31
N LEU A 36 8.54 -4.35 -9.40
CA LEU A 36 9.57 -4.46 -8.36
C LEU A 36 10.27 -3.10 -8.13
N SER A 37 10.44 -2.29 -9.18
CA SER A 37 10.95 -0.92 -9.07
C SER A 37 10.05 0.00 -8.26
N ASP A 38 8.74 -0.03 -8.47
CA ASP A 38 7.78 0.78 -7.70
C ASP A 38 7.76 0.35 -6.24
N TYR A 39 7.69 -0.97 -5.99
CA TYR A 39 7.73 -1.51 -4.63
C TYR A 39 9.01 -1.08 -3.93
N LYS A 40 10.16 -1.16 -4.63
CA LYS A 40 11.43 -0.75 -4.06
C LYS A 40 11.48 0.74 -3.76
N SER A 41 10.95 1.58 -4.66
CA SER A 41 10.89 3.03 -4.48
C SER A 41 10.04 3.44 -3.28
N ILE A 42 8.92 2.75 -3.03
CA ILE A 42 8.05 3.06 -1.87
C ILE A 42 8.77 2.72 -0.55
N VAL A 43 9.44 1.58 -0.50
CA VAL A 43 10.23 1.18 0.69
C VAL A 43 11.45 2.09 0.89
N ASP A 44 12.08 2.55 -0.19
CA ASP A 44 13.20 3.50 -0.11
C ASP A 44 12.77 4.87 0.43
N GLU A 45 11.61 5.37 0.01
CA GLU A 45 10.99 6.56 0.58
C GLU A 45 10.72 6.35 2.07
N ALA A 46 10.25 5.17 2.47
CA ALA A 46 9.95 4.88 3.86
C ALA A 46 11.17 4.87 4.76
N VAL A 47 12.26 4.27 4.31
CA VAL A 47 13.54 4.26 5.03
C VAL A 47 14.11 5.67 5.17
N ARG A 48 13.92 6.52 4.15
CA ARG A 48 14.42 7.90 4.15
C ARG A 48 13.59 8.80 5.07
N ASP A 49 12.28 8.64 5.04
CA ASP A 49 11.33 9.51 5.72
C ASP A 49 10.91 8.95 7.11
N GLU A 50 11.57 7.87 7.57
CA GLU A 50 11.30 7.15 8.83
C GLU A 50 9.83 6.74 9.02
N ILE A 51 9.20 6.34 7.91
CA ILE A 51 7.81 5.89 7.84
C ILE A 51 7.70 4.48 8.44
N ASN A 52 6.64 4.21 9.21
CA ASN A 52 6.42 2.89 9.81
C ASN A 52 5.95 1.84 8.80
N ASP A 53 6.12 0.56 9.12
CA ASP A 53 5.82 -0.56 8.23
C ASP A 53 4.35 -0.60 7.77
N GLU A 54 3.40 -0.24 8.64
CA GLU A 54 1.97 -0.19 8.35
C GLU A 54 1.62 0.88 7.31
N GLU A 55 2.20 2.07 7.45
CA GLU A 55 2.08 3.17 6.48
C GLU A 55 2.64 2.76 5.11
N VAL A 56 3.77 2.05 5.10
CA VAL A 56 4.36 1.51 3.86
C VAL A 56 3.44 0.48 3.23
N ALA A 57 2.92 -0.47 3.99
CA ALA A 57 2.00 -1.48 3.51
C ALA A 57 0.74 -0.84 2.91
N LEU A 58 0.18 0.20 3.56
CA LEU A 58 -0.94 0.96 3.04
C LEU A 58 -0.62 1.68 1.73
N LYS A 59 0.56 2.30 1.60
CA LYS A 59 0.97 2.91 0.33
C LYS A 59 1.09 1.89 -0.79
N VAL A 60 1.68 0.73 -0.51
CA VAL A 60 1.89 -0.35 -1.48
C VAL A 60 0.55 -0.93 -1.93
N VAL A 61 -0.32 -1.32 -1.00
CA VAL A 61 -1.61 -1.92 -1.34
C VAL A 61 -2.53 -0.92 -2.05
N THR A 62 -2.47 0.37 -1.69
CA THR A 62 -3.19 1.42 -2.40
C THR A 62 -2.69 1.56 -3.83
N ARG A 63 -1.36 1.60 -4.05
CA ARG A 63 -0.78 1.67 -5.38
C ARG A 63 -1.15 0.47 -6.23
N TYR A 64 -1.12 -0.73 -5.64
CA TYR A 64 -1.58 -1.96 -6.28
C TYR A 64 -3.07 -1.88 -6.67
N CYS A 65 -3.93 -1.41 -5.78
CA CYS A 65 -5.36 -1.24 -6.03
C CYS A 65 -5.64 -0.26 -7.19
N VAL A 66 -4.93 0.88 -7.21
CA VAL A 66 -5.00 1.85 -8.32
C VAL A 66 -4.48 1.25 -9.62
N ASN A 67 -3.40 0.48 -9.57
CA ASN A 67 -2.83 -0.18 -10.75
C ASN A 67 -3.79 -1.25 -11.33
N LEU A 68 -4.47 -2.01 -10.48
CA LEU A 68 -5.52 -2.94 -10.92
C LEU A 68 -6.60 -2.20 -11.69
N ALA A 69 -7.13 -1.10 -11.14
CA ALA A 69 -8.16 -0.32 -11.81
C ALA A 69 -7.69 0.27 -13.14
N ALA A 70 -6.47 0.81 -13.19
CA ALA A 70 -5.88 1.39 -14.39
C ALA A 70 -5.66 0.37 -15.51
N ASN A 71 -5.39 -0.89 -15.18
CA ASN A 71 -5.21 -1.98 -16.15
C ASN A 71 -6.51 -2.75 -16.45
N GLY A 72 -7.67 -2.21 -16.09
CA GLY A 72 -8.97 -2.81 -16.40
C GLY A 72 -9.46 -3.88 -15.41
N HIS A 73 -8.70 -4.18 -14.36
CA HIS A 73 -9.07 -5.09 -13.27
C HIS A 73 -9.90 -4.38 -12.18
N ILE A 74 -10.92 -3.62 -12.60
CA ILE A 74 -11.71 -2.75 -11.71
C ILE A 74 -12.47 -3.57 -10.64
N GLN A 75 -12.92 -4.78 -10.96
CA GLN A 75 -13.64 -5.63 -9.99
C GLN A 75 -12.73 -6.08 -8.85
N ASP A 76 -11.51 -6.52 -9.17
CA ASP A 76 -10.51 -6.92 -8.16
C ASP A 76 -10.13 -5.72 -7.28
N ALA A 77 -9.94 -4.55 -7.90
CA ALA A 77 -9.69 -3.30 -7.18
C ALA A 77 -10.85 -2.95 -6.22
N LYS A 78 -12.09 -3.07 -6.67
CA LYS A 78 -13.28 -2.80 -5.85
C LYS A 78 -13.48 -3.78 -4.70
N GLN A 79 -13.04 -5.03 -4.85
CA GLN A 79 -13.07 -6.00 -3.75
C GLN A 79 -12.01 -5.70 -2.69
N LEU A 80 -10.85 -5.16 -3.10
CA LEU A 80 -9.76 -4.83 -2.21
C LEU A 80 -9.95 -3.47 -1.51
N ALA A 81 -10.46 -2.47 -2.22
CA ALA A 81 -10.56 -1.08 -1.74
C ALA A 81 -11.27 -0.91 -0.37
N PRO A 82 -12.39 -1.58 -0.07
CA PRO A 82 -13.03 -1.47 1.24
C PRO A 82 -12.13 -1.91 2.40
N ARG A 83 -11.30 -2.94 2.21
CA ARG A 83 -10.35 -3.42 3.23
C ARG A 83 -9.25 -2.39 3.46
N VAL A 84 -8.74 -1.79 2.38
CA VAL A 84 -7.70 -0.77 2.46
C VAL A 84 -8.22 0.49 3.14
N LEU A 85 -9.43 0.96 2.80
CA LEU A 85 -10.07 2.10 3.46
C LEU A 85 -10.31 1.84 4.94
N PHE A 86 -10.91 0.69 5.27
CA PHE A 86 -11.18 0.32 6.65
C PHE A 86 -9.90 0.25 7.51
N ALA A 87 -8.84 -0.37 6.99
CA ALA A 87 -7.55 -0.42 7.68
C ALA A 87 -6.97 0.99 7.87
N ALA A 88 -7.01 1.83 6.84
CA ALA A 88 -6.51 3.20 6.91
C ALA A 88 -7.29 4.07 7.92
N GLU A 89 -8.62 3.98 7.95
CA GLU A 89 -9.46 4.66 8.95
C GLU A 89 -9.12 4.18 10.36
N TYR A 90 -9.10 2.87 10.57
CA TYR A 90 -8.80 2.27 11.88
C TYR A 90 -7.41 2.66 12.40
N PHE A 91 -6.39 2.67 11.52
CA PHE A 91 -5.04 3.08 11.91
C PHE A 91 -4.93 4.58 12.14
N LEU A 92 -5.67 5.41 11.38
CA LEU A 92 -5.67 6.86 11.57
C LEU A 92 -6.26 7.23 12.95
N ASP A 93 -7.40 6.62 13.31
CA ASP A 93 -8.08 6.87 14.59
C ASP A 93 -7.22 6.53 15.81
N ARG A 94 -6.27 5.60 15.63
CA ARG A 94 -5.33 5.17 16.68
C ARG A 94 -3.98 5.90 16.63
N GLY A 95 -3.80 6.82 15.69
CA GLY A 95 -2.52 7.52 15.49
C GLY A 95 -1.39 6.60 14.99
N LEU A 96 -1.73 5.46 14.39
CA LEU A 96 -0.77 4.50 13.82
C LEU A 96 -0.34 4.90 12.41
N ILE A 97 -1.13 5.71 11.71
CA ILE A 97 -0.72 6.37 10.47
C ILE A 97 -0.91 7.88 10.53
N SER A 98 -0.14 8.59 9.71
CA SER A 98 -0.24 10.03 9.52
C SER A 98 -1.41 10.42 8.61
N LYS A 99 -1.88 11.67 8.77
CA LYS A 99 -2.85 12.28 7.84
C LYS A 99 -2.36 12.30 6.39
N LYS A 100 -1.04 12.36 6.17
CA LYS A 100 -0.43 12.29 4.82
C LYS A 100 -0.76 10.96 4.15
N ILE A 101 -0.61 9.85 4.86
CA ILE A 101 -0.94 8.52 4.35
C ILE A 101 -2.44 8.36 4.15
N TRP A 102 -3.25 8.81 5.11
CA TRP A 102 -4.70 8.82 4.94
C TRP A 102 -5.14 9.52 3.65
N ASN A 103 -4.63 10.74 3.41
CA ASN A 103 -4.97 11.51 2.21
C ASN A 103 -4.54 10.79 0.92
N TYR A 104 -3.37 10.13 0.94
CA TYR A 104 -2.90 9.33 -0.19
C TYR A 104 -3.84 8.15 -0.49
N VAL A 105 -4.25 7.40 0.54
CA VAL A 105 -5.18 6.28 0.44
C VAL A 105 -6.53 6.76 -0.09
N ASN A 106 -7.13 7.75 0.58
CA ASN A 106 -8.46 8.25 0.25
C ASN A 106 -8.51 8.82 -1.19
N THR A 107 -7.54 9.65 -1.56
CA THR A 107 -7.48 10.23 -2.92
C THR A 107 -7.29 9.14 -3.98
N GLY A 108 -6.40 8.18 -3.74
CA GLY A 108 -6.14 7.08 -4.67
C GLY A 108 -7.37 6.20 -4.89
N LEU A 109 -8.07 5.82 -3.83
CA LEU A 109 -9.21 4.92 -3.95
C LEU A 109 -10.46 5.64 -4.48
N SER A 110 -10.77 6.85 -4.01
CA SER A 110 -11.93 7.61 -4.49
C SER A 110 -11.80 8.03 -5.96
N SER A 111 -10.60 8.40 -6.41
CA SER A 111 -10.42 8.90 -7.78
C SER A 111 -10.37 7.79 -8.83
N TYR A 112 -9.83 6.61 -8.47
CA TYR A 112 -9.50 5.58 -9.45
C TYR A 112 -10.29 4.27 -9.29
N VAL A 113 -10.83 3.98 -8.11
CA VAL A 113 -11.43 2.66 -7.80
C VAL A 113 -12.91 2.76 -7.45
N LEU A 114 -13.25 3.76 -6.65
CA LEU A 114 -14.61 4.08 -6.21
C LEU A 114 -15.08 5.43 -6.75
N PRO A 115 -14.94 5.73 -8.07
CA PRO A 115 -15.53 6.96 -8.58
C PRO A 115 -17.03 6.88 -8.33
N THR A 116 -17.55 7.81 -7.54
CA THR A 116 -18.98 8.09 -7.50
C THR A 116 -19.38 8.39 -8.93
N LYS A 117 -20.21 7.52 -9.52
CA LYS A 117 -20.89 7.86 -10.77
C LYS A 117 -21.70 9.13 -10.47
N ASP A 118 -21.33 10.24 -11.11
CA ASP A 118 -22.29 11.29 -11.43
C ASP A 118 -23.38 10.71 -12.35
#